data_AF-A0A1Z4M2P7-F1
#
_entry.id   AF-A0A1Z4M2P7-F1
#
_cell.length_a   1.000
_cell.length_b   1.000
_cell.length_c   1.000
_cell.angle_alpha   90.00
_cell.angle_beta   90.00
_cell.angle_gamma   90.00
#
_symmetry.space_group_name_H-M   'P 1'
#
loop_
_entity.id
_entity.type
_entity.pdbx_description
1 polymer ?
#
loop_
_entity_poly.entity_id
_entity_poly.type
_entity_poly.pdbx_seq_one_letter_code
_entity_poly.pdbx_strand_id
1 'polypeptide(L)'
;MLSEYKAQQSCERGFGFIKDPLFFADSIFLKSPERIQAMAMIMGLCLLVYTLAQRQIRKALSASKSTIKNQLGKAINNPTMRLIFQRFQSIHLVTYNDEISISNWTSEREYILSFLPDKCRYYYKC
;
A
#
# COMPACT_ATOMS: atom_id res chain seq x y z
N MET A 1 11.61 29.14 5.02
CA MET A 1 12.86 28.40 5.36
C MET A 1 12.61 27.21 6.30
N LEU A 2 12.03 27.38 7.50
CA LEU A 2 11.81 26.25 8.43
C LEU A 2 10.76 25.21 7.97
N SER A 3 9.74 25.64 7.23
CA SER A 3 8.70 24.77 6.66
C SER A 3 9.24 23.83 5.59
N GLU A 4 10.08 24.36 4.70
CA GLU A 4 10.69 23.58 3.61
C GLU A 4 11.69 22.55 4.13
N TYR A 5 12.49 22.90 5.15
CA TYR A 5 13.38 21.96 5.82
C TYR A 5 12.61 20.80 6.48
N LYS A 6 11.47 21.08 7.13
CA LYS A 6 10.61 20.03 7.69
C LYS A 6 9.94 19.17 6.61
N ALA A 7 9.67 19.73 5.43
CA ALA A 7 9.11 18.98 4.31
C ALA A 7 10.13 17.97 3.73
N GLN A 8 11.42 18.31 3.73
CA GLN A 8 12.50 17.42 3.29
C GLN A 8 12.54 16.10 4.08
N GLN A 9 12.31 16.16 5.40
CA GLN A 9 12.22 14.98 6.26
C GLN A 9 11.12 13.99 5.82
N SER A 10 10.04 14.49 5.18
CA SER A 10 8.99 13.63 4.63
C SER A 10 9.47 12.84 3.41
N CYS A 11 10.32 13.44 2.56
CA CYS A 11 10.93 12.76 1.43
C CYS A 11 11.94 11.71 1.89
N GLU A 12 12.76 12.04 2.90
CA GLU A 12 13.78 11.14 3.45
C GLU A 12 13.17 9.90 4.11
N ARG A 13 12.05 10.06 4.83
CA ARG A 13 11.29 8.92 5.36
C ARG A 13 10.75 8.01 4.25
N GLY A 14 10.48 8.55 3.06
CA GLY A 14 10.12 7.79 1.87
C GLY A 14 11.25 6.88 1.37
N PHE A 15 12.52 7.25 1.54
CA PHE A 15 13.64 6.36 1.16
C PHE A 15 13.80 5.17 2.11
N GLY A 16 13.31 5.25 3.35
CA GLY A 16 13.24 4.10 4.25
C GLY A 16 12.35 2.97 3.71
N PHE A 17 11.34 3.31 2.90
CA PHE A 17 10.47 2.34 2.24
C PHE A 17 11.18 1.58 1.11
N ILE A 18 12.07 2.25 0.36
CA ILE A 18 12.88 1.61 -0.70
C ILE A 18 13.78 0.52 -0.09
N LYS A 19 14.24 0.72 1.14
CA LYS A 19 15.06 -0.23 1.89
C LYS A 19 14.24 -1.23 2.72
N ASP A 20 12.90 -1.19 2.64
CA ASP A 20 12.06 -2.10 3.42
C ASP A 20 12.10 -3.51 2.80
N PRO A 21 12.34 -4.58 3.58
CA PRO A 21 12.41 -5.95 3.06
C PRO A 21 11.15 -6.41 2.33
N LEU A 22 10.01 -5.75 2.55
CA LEU A 22 8.77 -5.99 1.77
C LEU A 22 8.91 -5.65 0.28
N PHE A 23 9.89 -4.83 -0.13
CA PHE A 23 10.19 -4.55 -1.53
C PHE A 23 11.11 -5.58 -2.17
N PHE A 24 11.60 -6.55 -1.39
CA PHE A 24 12.49 -7.61 -1.86
C PHE A 24 13.72 -7.10 -2.64
N ALA A 25 14.11 -5.84 -2.45
CA ALA A 25 15.27 -5.27 -3.12
C ALA A 25 16.55 -6.03 -2.75
N ASP A 26 16.63 -6.48 -1.50
CA ASP A 26 17.76 -7.26 -0.97
C ASP A 26 17.88 -8.66 -1.58
N SER A 27 16.80 -9.22 -2.17
CA SER A 27 16.85 -10.53 -2.84
C SER A 27 17.19 -10.45 -4.32
N ILE A 28 17.24 -9.24 -4.89
CA ILE A 28 17.51 -9.01 -6.30
C ILE A 28 19.00 -8.69 -6.47
N PHE A 29 19.80 -9.70 -6.78
CA PHE A 29 21.22 -9.53 -7.10
C PHE A 29 21.39 -8.95 -8.51
N LEU A 30 21.71 -7.66 -8.59
CA LEU A 30 22.00 -6.96 -9.83
C LEU A 30 23.51 -6.88 -10.05
N LYS A 31 23.99 -7.45 -11.16
CA LYS A 31 25.43 -7.54 -11.47
C LYS A 31 25.96 -6.36 -12.30
N SER A 32 25.10 -5.66 -13.04
CA SER A 32 25.50 -4.58 -13.95
C SER A 32 24.94 -3.23 -13.51
N PRO A 33 25.67 -2.12 -13.74
CA PRO A 33 25.25 -0.79 -13.31
C PRO A 33 23.96 -0.32 -14.00
N GLU A 34 23.72 -0.72 -15.25
CA GLU A 34 22.49 -0.38 -16.00
C GLU A 34 21.25 -0.97 -15.33
N ARG A 35 21.35 -2.22 -14.86
CA ARG A 35 20.24 -2.89 -14.17
C ARG A 35 19.95 -2.23 -12.82
N ILE A 36 20.99 -1.78 -12.11
CA ILE A 36 20.85 -1.04 -10.85
C ILE A 36 20.12 0.28 -11.09
N GLN A 37 20.47 1.02 -12.14
CA GLN A 37 19.79 2.27 -12.50
C GLN A 37 18.33 2.05 -12.87
N ALA A 38 18.04 1.03 -13.69
CA ALA A 38 16.66 0.68 -14.05
C ALA A 38 15.84 0.31 -12.82
N MET A 39 16.39 -0.50 -11.91
CA MET A 39 15.74 -0.87 -10.66
C MET A 39 15.47 0.36 -9.78
N ALA A 40 16.44 1.26 -9.62
CA ALA A 40 16.26 2.48 -8.84
C ALA A 40 15.12 3.36 -9.39
N MET A 41 14.99 3.46 -10.72
CA MET A 41 13.88 4.18 -11.36
C MET A 41 12.53 3.52 -11.06
N ILE A 42 12.43 2.18 -11.17
CA ILE A 42 11.20 1.44 -10.85
C ILE A 42 10.83 1.62 -9.37
N MET A 43 11.80 1.51 -8.47
CA MET A 43 11.56 1.70 -7.03
C MET A 43 11.10 3.13 -6.70
N GLY A 44 11.65 4.14 -7.38
CA GLY A 44 11.18 5.53 -7.28
C GLY A 44 9.73 5.69 -7.74
N LEU A 45 9.34 5.07 -8.86
CA LEU A 45 7.96 5.04 -9.33
C LEU A 45 7.02 4.33 -8.35
N CYS A 46 7.44 3.18 -7.80
CA CYS A 46 6.68 2.47 -6.78
C CYS A 46 6.46 3.33 -5.53
N LEU A 47 7.49 4.05 -5.07
CA LEU A 47 7.37 4.99 -3.95
C LEU A 47 6.39 6.13 -4.25
N LEU A 48 6.40 6.67 -5.46
CA LEU A 48 5.44 7.68 -5.88
C LEU A 48 4.00 7.14 -5.82
N VAL A 49 3.74 5.97 -6.40
CA VAL A 49 2.41 5.33 -6.37
C VAL A 49 1.98 5.06 -4.93
N TYR A 50 2.90 4.54 -4.10
CA TYR A 50 2.64 4.26 -2.69
C TYR A 50 2.27 5.52 -1.89
N THR A 51 3.01 6.61 -2.07
CA THR A 51 2.73 7.87 -1.37
C THR A 51 1.40 8.49 -1.81
N LEU A 52 1.06 8.40 -3.10
CA LEU A 52 -0.24 8.84 -3.63
C LEU A 52 -1.39 8.01 -3.06
N ALA A 53 -1.27 6.69 -3.04
CA ALA A 53 -2.27 5.80 -2.45
C ALA A 53 -2.49 6.09 -0.96
N GLN A 54 -1.40 6.29 -0.20
CA GLN A 54 -1.47 6.63 1.22
C GLN A 54 -2.19 7.96 1.44
N ARG A 55 -1.86 8.98 0.63
CA ARG A 55 -2.51 10.30 0.69
C ARG A 55 -4.01 10.18 0.39
N GLN A 56 -4.38 9.37 -0.60
CA GLN A 56 -5.76 9.18 -1.01
C GLN A 56 -6.60 8.52 0.10
N ILE A 57 -6.14 7.40 0.68
CA ILE A 57 -6.86 6.73 1.76
C ILE A 57 -7.02 7.64 2.98
N ARG A 58 -5.96 8.35 3.38
CA ARG A 58 -6.04 9.31 4.51
C ARG A 58 -7.04 10.43 4.24
N LYS A 59 -7.09 10.93 3.01
CA LYS A 59 -8.08 11.95 2.61
C LYS A 59 -9.51 11.39 2.70
N ALA A 60 -9.73 10.17 2.22
CA ALA A 60 -11.03 9.51 2.28
C ALA A 60 -11.49 9.30 3.74
N LEU A 61 -10.61 8.77 4.60
CA LEU A 61 -10.88 8.56 6.03
C LEU A 61 -11.16 9.87 6.77
N SER A 62 -10.43 10.93 6.46
CA SER A 62 -10.66 12.25 7.05
C SER A 62 -12.02 12.83 6.63
N ALA A 63 -12.38 12.72 5.34
CA ALA A 63 -13.66 13.19 4.82
C ALA A 63 -14.85 12.45 5.43
N SER A 64 -14.73 11.13 5.65
CA SER A 64 -15.78 10.31 6.25
C SER A 64 -15.70 10.23 7.79
N LYS A 65 -14.78 10.96 8.43
CA LYS A 65 -14.48 10.90 9.88
C LYS A 65 -14.35 9.46 10.41
N SER A 66 -13.81 8.58 9.57
CA SER A 66 -13.70 7.15 9.82
C SER A 66 -12.31 6.76 10.30
N THR A 67 -12.20 5.57 10.89
CA THR A 67 -10.92 5.06 11.40
C THR A 67 -10.73 3.60 11.01
N ILE A 68 -9.48 3.18 10.86
CA ILE A 68 -9.10 1.79 10.64
C ILE A 68 -8.38 1.29 11.89
N LYS A 69 -8.57 0.03 12.26
CA LYS A 69 -7.85 -0.58 13.38
C LYS A 69 -6.41 -0.88 12.97
N ASN A 70 -5.45 -0.40 13.76
CA ASN A 70 -4.06 -0.81 13.61
C ASN A 70 -3.85 -2.27 14.06
N GLN A 71 -2.62 -2.79 13.95
CA GLN A 71 -2.29 -4.16 14.38
C GLN A 71 -2.53 -4.39 15.89
N LEU A 72 -2.49 -3.33 16.69
CA LEU A 72 -2.76 -3.34 18.14
C LEU A 72 -4.26 -3.10 18.45
N GLY A 73 -5.13 -3.08 17.45
CA GLY A 73 -6.57 -2.85 17.60
C GLY A 73 -7.00 -1.39 17.85
N LYS A 74 -6.06 -0.44 17.93
CA LYS A 74 -6.37 0.99 18.11
C LYS A 74 -6.92 1.60 16.83
N ALA A 75 -8.00 2.37 16.97
CA ALA A 75 -8.57 3.17 15.88
C ALA A 75 -7.60 4.29 15.47
N ILE A 76 -7.21 4.31 14.20
CA ILE A 76 -6.34 5.33 13.62
C ILE A 76 -6.96 5.95 12.37
N ASN A 77 -6.75 7.25 12.17
CA ASN A 77 -7.17 8.01 10.98
C ASN A 77 -6.03 8.24 9.97
N ASN A 78 -4.79 7.89 10.34
CA ASN A 78 -3.58 8.10 9.54
C ASN A 78 -2.86 6.78 9.21
N PRO A 79 -3.53 5.79 8.58
CA PRO A 79 -2.89 4.51 8.25
C PRO A 79 -1.71 4.69 7.29
N THR A 80 -0.76 3.77 7.34
CA THR A 80 0.27 3.59 6.31
C THR A 80 -0.26 2.64 5.25
N MET A 81 0.17 2.78 4.00
CA MET A 81 -0.21 1.83 2.95
C MET A 81 0.32 0.42 3.21
N ARG A 82 1.45 0.29 3.93
CA ARG A 82 1.97 -0.99 4.44
C ARG A 82 0.94 -1.72 5.31
N LEU A 83 0.29 -1.03 6.25
CA LEU A 83 -0.77 -1.64 7.06
C LEU A 83 -1.91 -2.15 6.20
N ILE A 84 -2.32 -1.35 5.21
CA ILE A 84 -3.39 -1.74 4.28
C ILE A 84 -2.98 -2.98 3.51
N PHE A 85 -1.81 -3.00 2.86
CA PHE A 85 -1.35 -4.17 2.11
C PHE A 85 -1.26 -5.43 2.95
N GLN A 86 -0.81 -5.34 4.20
CA GLN A 86 -0.80 -6.49 5.12
C GLN A 86 -2.20 -7.05 5.39
N ARG A 87 -3.24 -6.21 5.48
CA ARG A 87 -4.63 -6.67 5.65
C ARG A 87 -5.17 -7.40 4.41
N PHE A 88 -4.65 -7.09 3.23
CA PHE A 88 -5.03 -7.72 1.95
C PHE A 88 -4.10 -8.89 1.55
N GLN A 89 -3.16 -9.30 2.42
CA GLN A 89 -2.38 -10.51 2.18
C GLN A 89 -3.26 -11.77 2.21
N SER A 90 -2.83 -12.80 1.47
CA SER A 90 -3.51 -14.10 1.41
C SER A 90 -4.95 -14.05 0.90
N ILE A 91 -5.23 -13.14 -0.06
CA ILE A 91 -6.44 -13.18 -0.88
C ILE A 91 -6.12 -13.99 -2.13
N HIS A 92 -6.89 -15.05 -2.38
CA HIS A 92 -6.72 -15.88 -3.57
C HIS A 92 -8.04 -16.03 -4.30
N LEU A 93 -7.97 -16.07 -5.62
CA LEU A 93 -9.09 -16.45 -6.47
C LEU A 93 -9.10 -17.98 -6.57
N VAL A 94 -10.20 -18.60 -6.16
CA VAL A 94 -10.37 -20.04 -6.11
C VAL A 94 -11.52 -20.43 -7.02
N THR A 95 -11.25 -21.33 -7.96
CA THR A 95 -12.28 -21.92 -8.80
C THR A 95 -12.65 -23.28 -8.24
N TYR A 96 -13.92 -23.48 -7.91
CA TYR A 96 -14.46 -24.76 -7.46
C TYR A 96 -15.79 -25.02 -8.16
N ASN A 97 -15.92 -26.17 -8.82
CA ASN A 97 -17.10 -26.53 -9.61
C ASN A 97 -17.54 -25.44 -10.61
N ASP A 98 -16.59 -24.89 -11.37
CA ASP A 98 -16.80 -23.79 -12.32
C ASP A 98 -17.29 -22.45 -11.72
N GLU A 99 -17.42 -22.36 -10.39
CA GLU A 99 -17.67 -21.11 -9.68
C GLU A 99 -16.37 -20.47 -9.22
N ILE A 100 -16.21 -19.18 -9.52
CA ILE A 100 -15.06 -18.38 -9.08
C ILE A 100 -15.43 -17.69 -7.76
N SER A 101 -14.60 -17.88 -6.74
CA SER A 101 -14.77 -17.29 -5.42
C SER A 101 -13.48 -16.65 -4.90
N ILE A 102 -13.62 -15.65 -4.02
CA ILE A 102 -12.48 -15.01 -3.35
C ILE A 102 -12.30 -15.62 -1.96
N SER A 103 -11.15 -16.22 -1.70
CA SER A 103 -10.82 -16.77 -0.39
C SER A 103 -10.50 -15.68 0.63
N ASN A 104 -10.73 -15.98 1.92
CA ASN A 104 -10.45 -15.10 3.05
C ASN A 104 -11.16 -13.73 2.99
N TRP A 105 -12.30 -13.63 2.32
CA TRP A 105 -13.05 -12.37 2.28
C TRP A 105 -13.68 -12.05 3.65
N THR A 106 -13.52 -10.82 4.14
CA THR A 106 -14.03 -10.40 5.46
C THR A 106 -14.65 -9.01 5.40
N SER A 107 -15.55 -8.70 6.34
CA SER A 107 -16.18 -7.38 6.45
C SER A 107 -15.18 -6.25 6.70
N GLU A 108 -14.03 -6.53 7.34
CA GLU A 108 -12.95 -5.54 7.51
C GLU A 108 -12.34 -5.17 6.15
N ARG A 109 -12.12 -6.15 5.25
CA ARG A 109 -11.56 -5.90 3.92
C ARG A 109 -12.53 -5.10 3.05
N GLU A 110 -13.81 -5.42 3.10
CA GLU A 110 -14.87 -4.67 2.43
C GLU A 110 -14.96 -3.23 2.95
N TYR A 111 -14.89 -3.05 4.28
CA TYR A 111 -14.83 -1.73 4.89
C TYR A 111 -13.61 -0.93 4.41
N ILE A 112 -12.43 -1.53 4.35
CA ILE A 112 -11.23 -0.83 3.85
C ILE A 112 -11.35 -0.50 2.35
N LEU A 113 -11.90 -1.41 1.54
CA LEU A 113 -12.17 -1.18 0.11
C LEU A 113 -13.15 -0.05 -0.14
N SER A 114 -14.02 0.26 0.83
CA SER A 114 -14.95 1.39 0.71
C SER A 114 -14.23 2.73 0.56
N PHE A 115 -13.03 2.86 1.14
CA PHE A 115 -12.20 4.08 1.09
C PHE A 115 -11.25 4.13 -0.11
N LEU A 116 -11.12 3.03 -0.84
CA LEU A 116 -10.31 2.96 -2.05
C LEU A 116 -11.15 3.35 -3.29
N PRO A 117 -10.51 3.83 -4.37
CA PRO A 117 -11.20 4.13 -5.62
C PRO A 117 -11.99 2.93 -6.16
N ASP A 118 -13.13 3.18 -6.82
CA ASP A 118 -13.99 2.13 -7.37
C ASP A 118 -13.25 1.19 -8.34
N LYS A 119 -12.25 1.72 -9.05
CA LYS A 119 -11.36 0.93 -9.92
C LYS A 119 -10.62 -0.18 -9.17
N CYS A 120 -10.27 0.02 -7.89
CA CYS A 120 -9.63 -1.01 -7.09
C CYS A 120 -10.58 -2.15 -6.76
N ARG A 121 -11.90 -1.87 -6.63
CA ARG A 121 -12.91 -2.88 -6.32
C ARG A 121 -13.13 -3.85 -7.46
N TYR A 122 -12.85 -3.44 -8.71
CA TYR A 122 -12.97 -4.31 -9.88
C TYR A 122 -12.13 -5.60 -9.77
N TYR A 123 -10.93 -5.50 -9.17
CA TYR A 123 -10.04 -6.66 -8.98
C TYR A 123 -10.53 -7.66 -7.92
N TYR A 124 -11.55 -7.29 -7.15
CA TYR A 124 -12.10 -8.12 -6.08
C TYR A 124 -13.58 -8.44 -6.30
N LYS A 125 -14.02 -8.46 -7.56
CA LYS A 125 -15.33 -8.97 -7.96
C LYS A 125 -15.12 -10.26 -8.76
N CYS A 126 -15.84 -11.31 -8.37
CA CYS A 126 -16.00 -12.52 -9.18
C CYS A 126 -17.24 -12.38 -10.05
#